data_AF-A0A3P1XEJ9-F1
#
_entry.id   AF-A0A3P1XEJ9-F1
#
_cell.length_a   1.000
_cell.length_b   1.000
_cell.length_c   1.000
_cell.angle_alpha   90.00
_cell.angle_beta   90.00
_cell.angle_gamma   90.00
#
_symmetry.space_group_name_H-M   'P 1'
#
loop_
_entity.id
_entity.type
_entity.pdbx_description
1 polymer ?
#
loop_
_entity_poly.entity_id
_entity_poly.type
_entity_poly.pdbx_seq_one_letter_code
_entity_poly.pdbx_strand_id
1 'polypeptide(L)'
;GLRAGGTIEKRDLLTLACTAVPGTSNGSYKGALRNLAFTPTAGYALRNVTVPFTFTYTVGNETIDGLRVYAHGGALHLTLPSPETVHLYHVSGAMVKTLFLPAGDHIQPLPPGVYLVRVGEQVRKILVK
;
A
#
# COMPACT_ATOMS: atom_id res chain seq x y z
N GLY A 1 -30.30 7.63 43.63
CA GLY A 1 -29.28 8.70 43.59
C GLY A 1 -28.39 8.48 42.39
N LEU A 2 -28.35 9.44 41.47
CA LEU A 2 -27.50 9.37 40.27
C LEU A 2 -26.03 9.25 40.69
N ARG A 3 -25.33 8.20 40.23
CA ARG A 3 -23.89 8.07 40.39
C ARG A 3 -23.21 8.89 39.29
N ALA A 4 -22.59 10.00 39.68
CA ALA A 4 -21.71 10.76 38.80
C ALA A 4 -20.52 9.86 38.40
N GLY A 5 -20.39 9.56 37.11
CA GLY A 5 -19.22 8.93 36.54
C GLY A 5 -18.06 9.92 36.59
N GLY A 6 -16.99 9.58 37.32
CA GLY A 6 -15.77 10.38 37.31
C GLY A 6 -15.13 10.34 35.93
N THR A 7 -14.92 11.51 35.34
CA THR A 7 -14.16 11.66 34.09
C THR A 7 -12.69 11.35 34.39
N ILE A 8 -12.17 10.25 33.86
CA ILE A 8 -10.72 10.05 33.78
C ILE A 8 -10.22 11.00 32.70
N GLU A 9 -9.43 12.02 33.05
CA GLU A 9 -8.75 12.85 32.06
C GLU A 9 -7.91 11.93 31.16
N LYS A 10 -8.22 11.91 29.86
CA LYS A 10 -7.41 11.24 28.85
C LYS A 10 -6.08 12.01 28.74
N ARG A 11 -5.08 11.57 29.49
CA ARG A 11 -3.68 11.93 29.25
C ARG A 11 -3.10 10.82 28.40
N ASP A 12 -2.60 11.14 27.21
CA ASP A 12 -1.92 10.19 26.32
C ASP A 12 -0.63 9.72 27.02
N LEU A 13 -0.75 8.67 27.84
CA LEU A 13 0.26 8.22 28.81
C LEU A 13 1.16 7.09 28.27
N LEU A 14 0.99 6.66 27.02
CA LEU A 14 1.73 5.53 26.48
C LEU A 14 2.06 5.70 24.99
N THR A 15 3.33 6.00 24.70
CA THR A 15 3.90 5.92 23.35
C THR A 15 4.68 4.62 23.22
N LEU A 16 4.29 3.77 22.27
CA LEU A 16 5.02 2.54 21.92
C LEU A 16 5.79 2.79 20.62
N ALA A 17 7.09 3.04 20.73
CA ALA A 17 7.97 3.11 19.56
C ALA A 17 8.59 1.73 19.32
N CYS A 18 8.26 1.10 18.20
CA CYS A 18 8.95 -0.09 17.70
C CYS A 18 9.68 0.30 16.41
N THR A 19 11.00 0.36 16.45
CA THR A 19 11.81 0.67 15.26
C THR A 19 12.11 -0.63 14.52
N ALA A 20 11.48 -0.84 13.37
CA ALA A 20 11.87 -1.92 12.46
C ALA A 20 13.08 -1.49 11.62
N VAL A 21 14.03 -2.39 11.39
CA VAL A 21 15.20 -2.13 10.54
C VAL A 21 14.78 -2.25 9.06
N PRO A 22 15.18 -1.31 8.18
CA PRO A 22 14.89 -1.41 6.76
C PRO A 22 15.44 -2.72 6.16
N GLY A 23 14.61 -3.46 5.43
CA GLY A 23 14.99 -4.72 4.75
C GLY A 23 14.52 -6.02 5.41
N THR A 24 13.95 -5.98 6.62
CA THR A 24 13.36 -7.16 7.28
C THR A 24 11.84 -7.19 7.12
N SER A 25 11.35 -7.53 5.93
CA SER A 25 9.92 -7.43 5.61
C SER A 25 9.03 -8.57 6.11
N ASN A 26 9.51 -9.55 6.89
CA ASN A 26 8.71 -10.73 7.27
C ASN A 26 8.99 -11.27 8.69
N GLY A 27 9.13 -10.40 9.70
CA GLY A 27 9.36 -10.80 11.09
C GLY A 27 8.12 -10.71 11.97
N SER A 28 7.96 -11.65 12.93
CA SER A 28 7.09 -11.46 14.09
C SER A 28 7.81 -10.56 15.10
N TYR A 29 7.27 -9.38 15.37
CA TYR A 29 7.83 -8.43 16.33
C TYR A 29 7.18 -8.64 17.70
N LYS A 30 7.98 -8.98 18.72
CA LYS A 30 7.52 -9.11 20.10
C LYS A 30 7.89 -7.85 20.90
N GLY A 31 6.91 -6.98 21.12
CA GLY A 31 7.02 -5.89 22.10
C GLY A 31 6.43 -6.32 23.44
N ALA A 32 7.07 -5.97 24.55
CA ALA A 32 6.54 -6.21 25.89
C ALA A 32 6.12 -4.88 26.53
N LEU A 33 4.86 -4.80 26.98
CA LEU A 33 4.43 -3.75 27.90
C LEU A 33 4.94 -4.07 29.29
N ARG A 34 5.75 -3.19 29.87
CA ARG A 34 6.27 -3.29 31.24
C ARG A 34 5.73 -2.10 32.03
N ASN A 35 5.40 -2.32 33.31
CA ASN A 35 5.03 -1.26 34.26
C ASN A 35 3.74 -0.45 33.94
N LEU A 36 2.67 -1.10 33.48
CA LEU A 36 1.36 -0.45 33.38
C LEU A 36 0.70 -0.38 34.77
N ALA A 37 0.58 0.82 35.34
CA ALA A 37 -0.01 1.04 36.67
C ALA A 37 -1.25 1.94 36.58
N PHE A 38 -2.30 1.57 37.33
CA PHE A 38 -3.51 2.39 37.51
C PHE A 38 -3.60 2.80 38.98
N THR A 39 -3.68 4.10 39.25
CA THR A 39 -3.86 4.62 40.60
C THR A 39 -5.25 5.21 40.71
N PRO A 40 -6.23 4.52 41.34
CA PRO A 40 -7.55 5.09 41.53
C PRO A 40 -7.49 6.23 42.56
N THR A 41 -8.40 7.19 42.44
CA THR A 41 -8.63 8.19 43.48
C THR A 41 -9.01 7.49 44.80
N ALA A 42 -8.53 8.02 45.92
CA ALA A 42 -8.80 7.47 47.25
C ALA A 42 -10.32 7.30 47.49
N GLY A 43 -10.71 6.12 48.00
CA GLY A 43 -12.12 5.75 48.21
C GLY A 43 -12.81 5.10 47.01
N TYR A 44 -12.15 4.99 45.86
CA TYR A 44 -12.69 4.33 44.67
C TYR A 44 -11.97 3.00 44.38
N ALA A 45 -12.74 1.97 44.05
CA ALA A 45 -12.21 0.69 43.58
C ALA A 45 -12.26 0.63 42.05
N LEU A 46 -11.16 0.18 41.43
CA LEU A 46 -11.18 -0.16 40.00
C LEU A 46 -11.99 -1.45 39.80
N ARG A 47 -12.96 -1.40 38.89
CA ARG A 47 -13.72 -2.58 38.45
C ARG A 47 -13.74 -2.58 36.92
N ASN A 48 -13.27 -3.68 36.33
CA ASN A 48 -13.23 -3.92 34.87
C ASN A 48 -12.45 -2.83 34.09
N VAL A 49 -11.12 -2.94 34.05
CA VAL A 49 -10.25 -2.03 33.29
C VAL A 49 -10.03 -2.58 31.88
N THR A 50 -10.44 -1.84 30.85
CA THR A 50 -10.22 -2.15 29.44
C THR A 50 -9.36 -1.07 28.80
N VAL A 51 -8.27 -1.45 28.12
CA VAL A 51 -7.37 -0.52 27.42
C VAL A 51 -7.39 -0.81 25.92
N PRO A 52 -8.10 -0.02 25.10
CA PRO A 52 -8.03 -0.16 23.65
C PRO A 52 -6.67 0.33 23.14
N PHE A 53 -6.09 -0.37 22.18
CA PHE A 53 -4.92 0.09 21.44
C PHE A 53 -5.12 -0.14 19.93
N THR A 54 -4.50 0.73 19.14
CA THR A 54 -4.50 0.66 17.67
C THR A 54 -3.06 0.60 17.18
N PHE A 55 -2.78 -0.33 16.27
CA PHE A 55 -1.51 -0.34 15.55
C PHE A 55 -1.68 0.37 14.21
N THR A 56 -0.79 1.31 13.93
CA THR A 56 -0.67 1.93 12.61
C THR A 56 0.70 1.57 12.06
N TYR A 57 0.72 0.85 10.94
CA TYR A 57 1.94 0.48 10.25
C TYR A 57 1.77 0.77 8.76
N THR A 58 2.85 1.18 8.10
CA THR A 58 2.85 1.36 6.65
C THR A 58 2.91 -0.01 5.99
N VAL A 59 1.87 -0.37 5.23
CA VAL A 59 1.98 -1.44 4.25
C VAL A 59 2.68 -0.88 3.00
N GLY A 60 3.51 -1.68 2.33
CA GLY A 60 4.10 -1.30 1.04
C GLY A 60 3.08 -1.25 -0.11
N ASN A 61 1.78 -1.13 0.19
CA ASN A 61 0.74 -1.05 -0.81
C ASN A 61 0.54 0.41 -1.18
N GLU A 62 0.81 0.74 -2.43
CA GLU A 62 0.43 2.00 -3.04
C GLU A 62 -0.90 1.79 -3.80
N THR A 63 -1.83 2.73 -3.65
CA THR A 63 -2.98 2.81 -4.55
C THR A 63 -2.44 3.26 -5.90
N ILE A 64 -2.18 2.32 -6.81
CA ILE A 64 -1.77 2.65 -8.18
C ILE A 64 -3.00 3.16 -8.91
N ASP A 65 -3.09 4.48 -9.04
CA ASP A 65 -4.18 5.12 -9.77
C ASP A 65 -3.98 5.01 -11.28
N GLY A 66 -5.05 4.63 -11.96
CA GLY A 66 -5.27 4.78 -13.40
C GLY A 66 -4.49 3.87 -14.36
N LEU A 67 -3.15 3.91 -14.37
CA LEU A 67 -2.33 3.32 -15.44
C LEU A 67 -1.63 2.01 -15.02
N ARG A 68 -2.07 0.89 -15.60
CA ARG A 68 -1.43 -0.42 -15.45
C ARG A 68 -0.86 -0.89 -16.78
N VAL A 69 0.37 -1.39 -16.76
CA VAL A 69 1.07 -1.92 -17.93
C VAL A 69 1.87 -3.13 -17.47
N TYR A 70 1.55 -4.31 -17.97
CA TYR A 70 2.22 -5.56 -17.59
C TYR A 70 2.11 -6.61 -18.70
N ALA A 71 2.96 -7.63 -18.68
CA ALA A 71 2.85 -8.77 -19.59
C ALA A 71 2.21 -9.98 -18.89
N HIS A 72 1.30 -10.65 -19.57
CA HIS A 72 0.70 -11.90 -19.14
C HIS A 72 0.22 -12.72 -20.36
N GLY A 73 0.55 -14.01 -20.39
CA GLY A 73 0.08 -14.93 -21.44
C GLY A 73 0.51 -14.56 -22.86
N GLY A 74 1.75 -14.11 -23.07
CA GLY A 74 2.25 -13.71 -24.40
C GLY A 74 1.64 -12.40 -24.93
N ALA A 75 1.05 -11.58 -24.06
CA ALA A 75 0.44 -10.32 -24.42
C ALA A 75 0.78 -9.21 -23.42
N LEU A 76 0.75 -7.98 -23.93
CA LEU A 76 0.77 -6.78 -23.11
C LEU A 76 -0.66 -6.44 -22.68
N HIS A 77 -0.84 -6.25 -21.38
CA HIS A 77 -2.08 -5.81 -20.76
C HIS A 77 -1.92 -4.36 -20.32
N LEU A 78 -2.90 -3.54 -20.69
CA LEU A 78 -2.93 -2.11 -20.43
C LEU A 78 -4.26 -1.77 -19.76
N THR A 79 -4.23 -1.01 -18.68
CA THR A 79 -5.41 -0.30 -18.14
C THR A 79 -5.09 1.18 -18.26
N LEU A 80 -5.91 1.93 -19.01
CA LEU A 80 -5.72 3.35 -19.27
C LEU A 80 -6.77 4.18 -18.53
N PRO A 81 -6.40 5.22 -17.76
CA PRO A 81 -7.38 6.09 -17.07
C PRO A 81 -8.10 7.05 -18.01
N SER A 82 -7.47 7.39 -19.13
CA SER A 82 -7.96 8.29 -20.17
C SER A 82 -7.54 7.77 -21.55
N PRO A 83 -8.17 8.23 -22.65
CA PRO A 83 -7.69 7.94 -23.99
C PRO A 83 -6.23 8.39 -24.17
N GLU A 84 -5.38 7.51 -24.70
CA GLU A 84 -3.95 7.73 -24.81
C GLU A 84 -3.37 7.14 -26.10
N THR A 85 -2.24 7.71 -26.54
CA THR A 85 -1.42 7.11 -27.59
C THR A 85 -0.34 6.25 -26.97
N VAL A 86 -0.35 4.96 -27.30
CA VAL A 86 0.63 3.99 -26.81
C VAL A 86 1.64 3.68 -27.90
N HIS A 87 2.91 3.93 -27.63
CA HIS A 87 4.01 3.54 -28.52
C HIS A 87 4.74 2.34 -27.95
N LEU A 88 4.90 1.32 -28.80
CA LEU A 88 5.61 0.10 -28.48
C LEU A 88 6.90 0.03 -29.26
N TYR A 89 8.00 -0.09 -28.54
CA TYR A 89 9.32 -0.29 -29.11
C TYR A 89 9.86 -1.63 -28.64
N HIS A 90 10.53 -2.35 -29.53
CA HIS A 90 11.41 -3.44 -29.10
C HIS A 90 12.66 -2.83 -28.45
N VAL A 91 13.28 -3.53 -27.49
CA VAL A 91 14.48 -3.02 -26.78
C VAL A 91 15.65 -2.69 -27.73
N SER A 92 15.66 -3.26 -28.93
CA SER A 92 16.62 -2.90 -29.99
C SER A 92 16.43 -1.48 -30.55
N GLY A 93 15.39 -0.76 -30.14
CA GLY A 93 15.05 0.59 -30.60
C GLY A 93 14.07 0.63 -31.78
N ALA A 94 13.69 -0.53 -32.33
CA ALA A 94 12.72 -0.58 -33.43
C ALA A 94 11.30 -0.30 -32.92
N MET A 95 10.58 0.63 -33.57
CA MET A 95 9.14 0.82 -33.35
C MET A 95 8.39 -0.43 -33.83
N VAL A 96 7.63 -1.03 -32.93
CA VAL A 96 6.81 -2.23 -33.20
C VAL A 96 5.40 -1.83 -33.57
N LYS A 97 4.77 -0.95 -32.78
CA LYS A 97 3.40 -0.50 -33.05
C LYS A 97 3.10 0.85 -32.37
N THR A 98 2.22 1.63 -33.00
CA THR A 98 1.55 2.77 -32.35
C THR A 98 0.05 2.46 -32.27
N LEU A 99 -0.54 2.66 -31.10
CA LEU A 99 -1.94 2.38 -30.80
C LEU A 99 -2.62 3.64 -30.29
N PHE A 100 -3.84 3.90 -30.76
CA PHE A 100 -4.71 4.95 -30.22
C PHE A 100 -5.83 4.26 -29.45
N LEU A 101 -5.76 4.30 -28.13
CA LEU A 101 -6.63 3.49 -27.27
C LEU A 101 -7.52 4.39 -26.41
N PRO A 102 -8.81 4.08 -26.25
CA PRO A 102 -9.66 4.76 -25.27
C PRO A 102 -9.29 4.36 -23.84
N ALA A 103 -9.88 5.04 -22.85
CA ALA A 103 -9.81 4.61 -21.46
C ALA A 103 -10.35 3.18 -21.29
N GLY A 104 -9.82 2.43 -20.32
CA GLY A 104 -10.19 1.05 -20.02
C GLY A 104 -9.09 0.03 -20.28
N ASP A 105 -9.49 -1.24 -20.30
CA ASP A 105 -8.58 -2.38 -20.42
C ASP A 105 -8.36 -2.81 -21.87
N HIS A 106 -7.10 -3.08 -22.22
CA HIS A 106 -6.66 -3.49 -23.55
C HIS A 106 -5.64 -4.62 -23.48
N ILE A 107 -5.72 -5.53 -24.45
CA ILE A 107 -4.77 -6.63 -24.62
C ILE A 107 -4.16 -6.54 -26.01
N GLN A 108 -2.84 -6.44 -26.07
CA GLN A 108 -2.08 -6.46 -27.30
C GLN A 108 -1.16 -7.68 -27.32
N PRO A 109 -1.45 -8.70 -28.14
CA PRO A 109 -0.54 -9.82 -28.36
C PRO A 109 0.83 -9.34 -28.85
N LEU A 110 1.90 -9.90 -28.32
CA LEU A 110 3.28 -9.59 -28.69
C LEU A 110 4.12 -10.86 -28.73
N PRO A 111 5.08 -10.98 -29.66
CA PRO A 111 6.09 -12.02 -29.59
C PRO A 111 6.87 -11.97 -28.25
N PRO A 112 7.49 -13.08 -27.83
CA PRO A 112 8.41 -13.07 -26.70
C PRO A 112 9.56 -12.08 -26.94
N GLY A 113 9.88 -11.28 -25.93
CA GLY A 113 10.89 -10.23 -26.07
C GLY A 113 10.78 -9.15 -25.01
N VAL A 114 11.71 -8.20 -25.06
CA VAL A 114 11.72 -7.04 -24.17
C VAL A 114 11.25 -5.82 -24.94
N TYR A 115 10.28 -5.12 -24.38
CA TYR A 115 9.63 -3.97 -25.00
C TYR A 115 9.72 -2.75 -24.10
N LEU A 116 9.85 -1.58 -24.71
CA LEU A 116 9.59 -0.29 -24.07
C LEU A 116 8.19 0.16 -24.48
N VAL A 117 7.32 0.33 -23.49
CA VAL A 117 5.94 0.77 -23.66
C VAL A 117 5.85 2.20 -23.16
N ARG A 118 5.57 3.12 -24.08
CA ARG A 118 5.33 4.53 -23.77
C ARG A 118 3.83 4.82 -23.81
N VAL A 119 3.30 5.38 -22.73
CA VAL A 119 1.92 5.86 -22.60
C VAL A 119 2.00 7.30 -22.14
N GLY A 120 1.67 8.26 -23.02
CA GLY A 120 1.93 9.67 -22.75
C GLY A 120 3.41 9.95 -22.42
N GLU A 121 3.66 10.45 -21.21
CA GLU A 121 5.01 10.71 -20.68
C GLU A 121 5.64 9.52 -19.95
N GLN A 122 4.85 8.50 -19.58
CA GLN A 122 5.35 7.34 -18.85
C GLN A 122 5.97 6.31 -19.80
N VAL A 123 7.14 5.79 -19.44
CA VAL A 123 7.82 4.69 -20.15
C VAL A 123 8.04 3.52 -19.20
N ARG A 124 7.64 2.32 -19.62
CA ARG A 124 7.84 1.08 -18.87
C ARG A 124 8.54 0.02 -19.71
N LYS A 125 9.55 -0.63 -19.13
CA LYS A 125 10.20 -1.80 -19.72
C LYS A 125 9.42 -3.05 -19.32
N ILE A 126 8.95 -3.81 -20.30
CA ILE A 126 8.14 -5.02 -20.11
C ILE A 126 8.83 -6.21 -20.77
N LEU A 127 8.91 -7.33 -20.06
CA LEU A 127 9.34 -8.62 -20.62
C LEU A 127 8.09 -9.45 -20.94
N VAL A 128 7.90 -9.79 -22.21
CA VAL A 128 6.91 -10.76 -22.67
C VAL A 128 7.61 -12.11 -22.78
N LYS A 129 7.02 -13.14 -22.16
CA LYS A 129 7.51 -14.53 -22.19
C LYS A 129 6.83 -15.32 -23.29
#